data_AF-A0A2E0BJF2-F1
#
_entry.id   AF-A0A2E0BJF2-F1
#
_cell.length_a   1.000
_cell.length_b   1.000
_cell.length_c   1.000
_cell.angle_alpha   90.00
_cell.angle_beta   90.00
_cell.angle_gamma   90.00
#
_symmetry.space_group_name_H-M   'P 1'
#
loop_
_entity.id
_entity.type
_entity.pdbx_description
1 polymer ?
#
loop_
_entity_poly.entity_id
_entity_poly.type
_entity_poly.pdbx_seq_one_letter_code
_entity_poly.pdbx_strand_id
1 'polypeptide(L)'
;HSHGPDLVLFGLPYRFGLGHMVNAPFTPIGLNKSTSMFGHTGIGGAVVFGDMDKKVGFSYFNNQQHKDLKLYETSNKLAKTLYSLL
;
A
#
# COMPACT_ATOMS: atom_id res chain seq x y z
N HIS A 1 -11.84 7.02 11.35
CA HIS A 1 -10.44 6.98 10.84
C HIS A 1 -9.56 7.72 11.83
N SER A 2 -8.41 7.15 12.19
CA SER A 2 -7.37 7.84 12.96
C SER A 2 -6.32 8.43 12.00
N HIS A 3 -5.70 9.54 12.40
CA HIS A 3 -4.68 10.25 11.63
C HIS A 3 -3.59 10.76 12.58
N GLY A 4 -2.32 10.66 12.20
CA GLY A 4 -1.19 11.09 13.01
C GLY A 4 0.09 10.35 12.62
N PRO A 5 1.25 10.76 13.15
CA PRO A 5 2.50 10.04 12.94
C PRO A 5 2.39 8.64 13.54
N ASP A 6 2.56 7.62 12.71
CA ASP A 6 2.59 6.25 13.17
C ASP A 6 3.97 5.95 13.78
N LEU A 7 4.03 5.91 15.12
CA LEU A 7 5.27 5.70 15.85
C LEU A 7 5.91 4.32 15.59
N VAL A 8 5.14 3.34 15.11
CA VAL A 8 5.62 2.00 14.76
C VAL A 8 6.12 1.97 13.32
N LEU A 9 5.53 2.77 12.44
CA LEU A 9 5.91 2.92 11.03
C LEU A 9 6.75 4.18 10.81
N PHE A 10 7.76 4.38 11.65
CA PHE A 10 8.80 5.39 11.50
C PHE A 10 8.30 6.85 11.47
N GLY A 11 7.17 7.14 12.13
CA GLY A 11 6.55 8.47 12.15
C GLY A 11 5.89 8.87 10.83
N LEU A 12 5.74 7.95 9.88
CA LEU A 12 5.13 8.24 8.58
C LEU A 12 3.61 8.49 8.72
N PRO A 13 3.00 9.30 7.83
CA PRO A 13 1.61 9.74 7.94
C PRO A 13 0.62 8.66 7.47
N TYR A 14 0.68 7.45 8.04
CA TYR A 14 -0.27 6.39 7.77
C TYR A 14 -1.68 6.76 8.24
N ARG A 15 -2.69 6.21 7.55
CA ARG A 15 -4.10 6.35 7.96
C ARG A 15 -4.76 4.99 8.03
N PHE A 16 -5.43 4.74 9.14
CA PHE A 16 -6.16 3.51 9.35
C PHE A 16 -7.68 3.76 9.39
N GLY A 17 -8.41 2.89 8.70
CA GLY A 17 -9.84 2.65 8.89
C GLY A 17 -10.08 1.58 9.96
N LEU A 18 -11.13 0.78 9.77
CA LEU A 18 -11.46 -0.34 10.64
C LEU A 18 -10.58 -1.55 10.31
N GLY A 19 -9.31 -1.53 10.76
CA GLY A 19 -8.36 -2.64 10.57
C GLY A 19 -7.61 -2.64 9.23
N HIS A 20 -7.79 -1.62 8.40
CA HIS A 20 -7.13 -1.48 7.09
C HIS A 20 -6.41 -0.14 6.96
N MET A 21 -5.30 -0.13 6.25
CA MET A 21 -4.64 1.09 5.78
C MET A 21 -5.48 1.69 4.65
N VAL A 22 -5.95 2.93 4.85
CA VAL A 22 -6.60 3.77 3.82
C VAL A 22 -5.66 4.84 3.29
N ASN A 23 -4.46 4.93 3.87
CA ASN A 23 -3.29 5.59 3.31
C ASN A 23 -2.06 4.85 3.83
N ALA A 24 -1.18 4.45 2.92
CA ALA A 24 0.13 3.89 3.24
C ALA A 24 1.18 4.55 2.34
N PRO A 25 1.97 5.50 2.87
CA PRO A 25 3.00 6.20 2.12
C PRO A 25 3.92 5.25 1.35
N PHE A 26 4.36 5.66 0.15
CA PHE A 26 5.27 4.90 -0.71
C PHE A 26 4.74 3.56 -1.25
N THR A 27 3.46 3.24 -1.04
CA THR A 27 2.80 2.05 -1.58
C THR A 27 1.66 2.46 -2.52
N PRO A 28 1.08 1.54 -3.30
CA PRO A 28 0.00 1.87 -4.23
C PRO A 28 -1.23 2.45 -3.51
N ILE A 29 -1.47 2.07 -2.25
CA ILE A 29 -2.56 2.59 -1.41
C ILE A 29 -2.42 4.10 -1.18
N GLY A 30 -1.19 4.62 -1.05
CA GLY A 30 -0.92 6.04 -0.77
C GLY A 30 -0.45 6.88 -1.95
N LEU A 31 0.18 6.27 -2.98
CA LEU A 31 0.94 6.97 -4.03
C LEU A 31 0.11 7.95 -4.87
N ASN A 32 -1.19 7.70 -5.06
CA ASN A 32 -2.06 8.55 -5.86
C ASN A 32 -3.08 9.35 -5.05
N LYS A 33 -2.93 9.43 -3.72
CA LYS A 33 -3.95 9.98 -2.79
C LYS A 33 -5.35 9.38 -3.04
N SER A 34 -5.40 8.13 -3.50
CA SER A 34 -6.67 7.48 -3.78
C SER A 34 -7.49 7.39 -2.49
N THR A 35 -8.76 7.81 -2.57
CA THR A 35 -9.71 7.70 -1.46
C THR A 35 -10.53 6.41 -1.54
N SER A 36 -10.41 5.65 -2.63
CA SER A 36 -11.14 4.41 -2.88
C SER A 36 -10.32 3.15 -2.61
N MET A 37 -9.04 3.31 -2.27
CA MET A 37 -8.13 2.20 -1.96
C MET A 37 -8.04 1.92 -0.46
N PHE A 38 -8.07 0.65 -0.10
CA PHE A 38 -7.87 0.18 1.27
C PHE A 38 -7.12 -1.15 1.27
N GLY A 39 -6.31 -1.43 2.29
CA GLY A 39 -5.50 -2.63 2.31
C GLY A 39 -4.54 -2.74 3.48
N HIS A 40 -3.40 -3.41 3.27
CA HIS A 40 -2.35 -3.53 4.26
C HIS A 40 -0.98 -3.72 3.59
N THR A 41 0.07 -3.24 4.24
CA THR A 41 1.45 -3.37 3.78
C THR A 41 2.27 -4.09 4.85
N GLY A 42 3.04 -5.09 4.46
CA GLY A 42 3.95 -5.82 5.34
C GLY A 42 5.37 -5.29 5.24
N ILE A 43 6.11 -5.29 6.36
CA ILE A 43 7.50 -4.80 6.46
C ILE A 43 8.53 -5.65 5.67
N GLY A 44 8.09 -6.68 4.95
CA GLY A 44 8.91 -7.45 4.01
C GLY A 44 8.83 -7.00 2.55
N GLY A 45 7.91 -6.08 2.22
CA GLY A 45 7.61 -5.66 0.84
C GLY A 45 6.29 -6.21 0.28
N ALA A 46 5.58 -7.04 1.05
CA ALA A 46 4.24 -7.53 0.70
C ALA A 46 3.20 -6.41 0.77
N VAL A 47 2.24 -6.43 -0.15
CA VAL A 47 1.17 -5.42 -0.23
C VAL A 47 -0.11 -6.09 -0.72
N VAL A 48 -1.22 -5.82 -0.05
CA VAL A 48 -2.57 -6.17 -0.49
C VAL A 48 -3.45 -4.95 -0.46
N PHE A 49 -4.29 -4.74 -1.49
CA PHE A 49 -5.31 -3.71 -1.48
C PHE A 49 -6.51 -4.07 -2.35
N GLY A 50 -7.64 -3.43 -2.05
CA GLY A 50 -8.79 -3.32 -2.94
C GLY A 50 -8.98 -1.86 -3.36
N ASP A 51 -9.39 -1.66 -4.62
CA ASP A 51 -9.83 -0.39 -5.19
C ASP A 51 -11.31 -0.48 -5.55
N MET A 52 -12.13 0.29 -4.82
CA MET A 52 -13.58 0.26 -4.99
C MET A 52 -14.05 0.90 -6.31
N ASP A 53 -13.35 1.90 -6.81
CA ASP A 53 -13.74 2.62 -8.03
C ASP A 53 -13.46 1.76 -9.26
N LYS A 54 -12.28 1.13 -9.29
CA LYS A 54 -11.88 0.24 -10.38
C LYS A 54 -12.39 -1.18 -10.23
N LYS A 55 -12.95 -1.54 -9.07
CA LYS A 55 -13.43 -2.89 -8.72
C LYS A 55 -12.32 -3.94 -8.87
N VAL A 56 -11.11 -3.60 -8.42
CA VAL A 56 -9.90 -4.41 -8.57
C VAL A 56 -9.36 -4.77 -7.20
N GLY A 57 -8.99 -6.06 -7.04
CA GLY A 57 -8.16 -6.53 -5.94
C GLY A 57 -6.75 -6.82 -6.43
N PHE A 58 -5.74 -6.43 -5.64
CA PHE A 58 -4.35 -6.70 -5.93
C PHE A 58 -3.66 -7.29 -4.69
N SER A 59 -2.77 -8.26 -4.91
CA SER A 59 -1.92 -8.80 -3.86
C SER A 59 -0.55 -9.16 -4.41
N TYR A 60 0.48 -8.71 -3.71
CA TYR A 60 1.86 -9.08 -3.94
C TYR A 60 2.45 -9.65 -2.66
N PHE A 61 3.02 -10.84 -2.77
CA PHE A 61 3.74 -11.53 -1.71
C PHE A 61 5.12 -11.95 -2.20
N ASN A 62 6.08 -11.94 -1.29
CA ASN A 62 7.46 -12.31 -1.54
C ASN A 62 7.99 -13.11 -0.36
N ASN A 63 8.87 -14.06 -0.65
CA ASN A 63 9.59 -14.85 0.35
C ASN A 63 10.96 -14.24 0.73
N GLN A 64 11.47 -13.33 -0.09
CA GLN A 64 12.70 -12.58 0.15
C GLN A 64 12.37 -11.14 0.49
N GLN A 65 12.59 -10.74 1.75
CA GLN A 65 12.37 -9.35 2.18
C GLN A 65 13.19 -8.37 1.32
N HIS A 66 12.53 -7.32 0.87
CA HIS A 66 13.16 -6.22 0.15
C HIS A 66 13.98 -5.34 1.09
N LYS A 67 15.04 -4.73 0.56
CA LYS A 67 15.87 -3.76 1.28
C LYS A 67 15.15 -2.43 1.44
N ASP A 68 15.43 -1.71 2.52
CA ASP A 68 14.69 -0.53 3.00
C ASP A 68 14.32 0.48 1.90
N LEU A 69 15.31 1.02 1.17
CA LEU A 69 15.08 2.03 0.12
C LEU A 69 14.23 1.53 -1.06
N LYS A 70 14.04 0.22 -1.19
CA LYS A 70 13.31 -0.44 -2.28
C LYS A 70 12.16 -1.29 -1.77
N LEU A 71 11.72 -1.07 -0.52
CA LEU A 71 10.82 -1.96 0.19
C LEU A 71 9.56 -2.36 -0.61
N TYR A 72 8.93 -1.41 -1.29
CA TYR A 72 7.71 -1.64 -2.06
C TYR A 72 7.90 -1.52 -3.58
N GLU A 73 9.12 -1.43 -4.08
CA GLU A 73 9.41 -1.12 -5.50
C GLU A 73 8.73 -2.14 -6.45
N THR A 74 8.86 -3.44 -6.17
CA THR A 74 8.27 -4.49 -7.01
C THR A 74 6.74 -4.41 -7.02
N SER A 75 6.11 -4.29 -5.84
CA SER A 75 4.66 -4.14 -5.73
C SER A 75 4.17 -2.87 -6.45
N ASN A 76 4.90 -1.76 -6.35
CA ASN A 76 4.56 -0.50 -7.00
C ASN A 76 4.61 -0.64 -8.53
N LYS A 77 5.66 -1.28 -9.05
CA LYS A 77 5.80 -1.52 -10.50
C LYS A 77 4.69 -2.42 -11.02
N LEU A 78 4.41 -3.54 -10.34
CA LEU A 78 3.34 -4.46 -10.73
C LEU A 78 1.96 -3.81 -10.68
N ALA A 79 1.64 -3.08 -9.60
CA ALA A 79 0.39 -2.34 -9.51
C ALA A 79 0.30 -1.30 -10.64
N LYS A 80 1.34 -0.50 -10.87
CA LYS A 80 1.35 0.48 -11.98
C LYS A 80 1.09 -0.18 -13.33
N THR A 81 1.72 -1.31 -13.62
CA THR A 81 1.49 -2.06 -14.86
C THR A 81 0.06 -2.56 -14.95
N LEU A 82 -0.49 -3.14 -13.88
CA LEU A 82 -1.89 -3.56 -13.83
C LEU A 82 -2.83 -2.39 -14.19
N TYR A 83 -2.67 -1.24 -13.54
CA TYR A 83 -3.50 -0.05 -13.80
C TYR A 83 -3.32 0.53 -15.20
N SER A 84 -2.19 0.30 -15.88
CA SER A 84 -2.01 0.73 -17.27
C SER A 84 -2.75 -0.14 -18.29
N LEU A 85 -3.23 -1.32 -17.88
CA LEU A 85 -3.96 -2.28 -18.70
C LEU A 85 -5.48 -2.20 -18.50
N LEU A 86 -5.94 -1.41 -17.53
CA LEU A 86 -7.36 -1.21 -17.17
C LEU A 86 -7.91 0.08 -17.78
#